data_AF-A0A4U1ER08-F1
#
_entry.id   AF-A0A4U1ER08-F1
#
_cell.length_a   1.000
_cell.length_b   1.000
_cell.length_c   1.000
_cell.angle_alpha   90.00
_cell.angle_beta   90.00
_cell.angle_gamma   90.00
#
_symmetry.space_group_name_H-M   'P 1'
#
loop_
_entity.id
_entity.type
_entity.pdbx_description
1 polymer ?
#
loop_
_entity_poly.entity_id
_entity_poly.type
_entity_poly.pdbx_seq_one_letter_code
_entity_poly.pdbx_strand_id
1 'polypeptide(L)' 'MQNQPSSRALFQDAQKPSQKEWNKTQDAMEAAILMEKNLNQALLDPHALGCARTDPHLCDFLESRFLDEQVKLIQKMATT' A
#
# COMPACT_ATOMS: atom_id res chain seq x y z
N MET A 1 -13.02 -5.80 -6.19
CA MET A 1 -13.37 -4.86 -7.27
C MET A 1 -12.84 -5.30 -8.64
N GLN A 2 -11.66 -5.91 -8.75
CA GLN A 2 -11.10 -6.27 -10.06
C GLN A 2 -11.63 -7.57 -10.72
N ASN A 3 -12.31 -8.44 -9.96
CA ASN A 3 -12.92 -9.69 -10.46
C ASN A 3 -14.43 -9.58 -10.66
N GLN A 4 -14.97 -8.35 -10.67
CA GLN A 4 -16.36 -8.15 -11.10
C GLN A 4 -16.48 -8.52 -12.58
N PRO A 5 -17.62 -9.03 -13.06
CA PRO A 5 -17.77 -9.47 -14.46
C PRO A 5 -17.40 -8.42 -15.51
N SER A 6 -17.51 -7.13 -15.16
CA SER A 6 -17.14 -5.99 -16.00
C SER A 6 -15.68 -5.53 -15.87
N SER A 7 -14.90 -6.13 -14.97
CA SER A 7 -13.52 -5.78 -14.68
C SER A 7 -12.55 -6.86 -15.17
N ARG A 8 -11.39 -6.43 -15.65
CA ARG A 8 -10.34 -7.31 -16.18
C ARG A 8 -9.03 -7.06 -15.44
N ALA A 9 -8.50 -8.09 -14.80
CA ALA A 9 -7.16 -8.07 -14.22
C ALA A 9 -6.10 -8.27 -15.30
N LEU A 10 -5.05 -7.45 -15.28
CA LEU A 10 -3.84 -7.59 -16.09
C LEU A 10 -2.66 -7.82 -15.15
N PHE A 11 -1.96 -8.94 -15.32
CA PHE A 11 -0.81 -9.29 -14.50
C PHE A 11 0.46 -8.64 -15.07
N GLN A 12 1.30 -8.14 -14.17
CA GLN A 12 2.63 -7.63 -14.48
C GLN A 12 3.68 -8.47 -13.76
N ASP A 13 4.91 -8.48 -14.28
CA ASP A 13 6.02 -9.18 -13.64
C ASP A 13 6.34 -8.58 -12.28
N ALA A 14 6.52 -9.44 -11.27
CA ALA A 14 6.96 -9.03 -9.95
C ALA A 14 8.44 -8.63 -10.00
N GLN A 15 8.73 -7.39 -9.60
CA GLN A 15 10.10 -6.91 -9.51
C GLN A 15 10.85 -7.58 -8.36
N LYS A 16 12.14 -7.86 -8.58
CA LYS A 16 13.01 -8.37 -7.52
C LYS A 16 13.17 -7.29 -6.43
N PRO A 17 13.30 -7.67 -5.15
CA PRO A 17 13.59 -6.71 -4.10
C PRO A 17 14.93 -6.02 -4.37
N SER A 18 15.01 -4.74 -4.04
CA SER A 18 16.21 -3.92 -4.22
C SER A 18 17.39 -4.40 -3.37
N GLN A 19 17.11 -5.01 -2.22
CA GLN A 19 18.10 -5.50 -1.28
C GLN A 19 17.76 -6.92 -0.83
N LYS A 20 18.77 -7.80 -0.83
CA LYS A 20 18.62 -9.22 -0.46
C LYS A 20 19.11 -9.54 0.95
N GLU A 21 20.02 -8.74 1.48
CA GLU A 21 20.66 -8.97 2.78
C GLU A 21 20.57 -7.72 3.64
N TRP A 22 20.23 -7.89 4.92
CA TRP A 22 20.21 -6.83 5.91
C TRP A 22 21.25 -7.13 6.98
N ASN A 23 22.24 -6.24 7.11
CA ASN A 23 23.38 -6.46 8.01
C ASN A 23 22.99 -6.28 9.48
N LYS A 24 22.00 -5.43 9.74
CA LYS A 24 21.46 -5.15 11.08
C LYS A 24 19.94 -5.16 11.05
N THR A 25 19.34 -5.52 12.18
CA THR A 25 17.89 -5.45 12.37
C THR A 25 17.34 -4.04 12.16
N GLN A 26 18.10 -3.01 12.57
CA GLN A 26 17.71 -1.61 12.35
C GLN A 26 17.58 -1.29 10.85
N ASP A 27 18.57 -1.67 10.04
CA ASP A 27 18.56 -1.42 8.59
C ASP A 27 17.35 -2.11 7.93
N ALA A 28 17.02 -3.33 8.36
CA ALA A 28 15.84 -4.05 7.89
C ALA A 28 14.53 -3.35 8.27
N MET A 29 14.45 -2.83 9.50
CA MET A 29 13.28 -2.12 10.02
C MET A 29 13.06 -0.80 9.27
N GLU A 30 14.11 -0.01 9.08
CA GLU A 30 14.06 1.25 8.34
C GLU A 30 13.62 1.04 6.88
N ALA A 31 14.14 -0.01 6.23
CA ALA A 31 13.72 -0.37 4.89
C ALA A 31 12.27 -0.84 4.81
N ALA A 32 11.81 -1.62 5.79
CA ALA A 32 10.42 -2.05 5.86
C ALA A 32 9.48 -0.86 6.09
N ILE A 33 9.83 0.09 6.96
CA ILE A 33 9.06 1.34 7.16
C ILE A 33 9.00 2.15 5.86
N LEU A 34 10.11 2.29 5.14
CA LEU A 34 10.13 2.98 3.85
C LEU A 34 9.21 2.29 2.83
N MET A 35 9.23 0.95 2.79
CA MET A 35 8.36 0.16 1.92
C MET A 35 6.88 0.35 2.26
N GLU A 36 6.50 0.32 3.53
CA GLU A 36 5.11 0.57 3.94
C GLU A 36 4.67 2.01 3.63
N LYS A 37 5.54 3.02 3.82
CA LYS A 37 5.23 4.40 3.39
C LYS A 37 5.00 4.51 1.89
N ASN A 38 5.81 3.84 1.08
CA ASN A 38 5.63 3.80 -0.37
C ASN A 38 4.32 3.10 -0.76
N LEU A 39 3.96 2.00 -0.08
CA LEU A 39 2.70 1.30 -0.29
C LEU A 39 1.50 2.18 0.09
N ASN A 40 1.58 2.89 1.22
CA ASN A 40 0.54 3.83 1.64
C ASN A 40 0.35 4.96 0.62
N GLN A 41 1.44 5.51 0.07
CA GLN A 41 1.34 6.50 -1.01
C GLN A 41 0.69 5.92 -2.26
N ALA A 42 1.06 4.70 -2.66
CA ALA A 42 0.46 4.00 -3.80
C ALA A 42 -1.04 3.66 -3.58
N LEU A 43 -1.54 3.69 -2.35
CA LEU A 43 -2.96 3.56 -2.01
C LEU A 43 -3.69 4.91 -1.96
N LEU A 44 -3.00 6.00 -1.60
CA LEU A 44 -3.54 7.35 -1.62
C LEU A 44 -3.79 7.85 -3.05
N ASP A 45 -2.94 7.49 -4.00
CA ASP A 45 -3.09 7.87 -5.41
C ASP A 45 -4.43 7.39 -6.03
N PRO A 46 -4.83 6.10 -5.94
CA PRO A 46 -6.14 5.65 -6.42
C PRO A 46 -7.30 6.16 -5.55
N HIS A 47 -7.10 6.44 -4.26
CA HIS A 47 -8.11 7.07 -3.41
C HIS A 47 -8.43 8.49 -3.90
N ALA A 48 -7.41 9.31 -4.12
CA ALA A 48 -7.56 10.66 -4.67
C ALA A 48 -8.23 10.64 -6.05
N LEU A 49 -7.91 9.66 -6.89
CA LEU A 49 -8.59 9.45 -8.18
C LEU A 49 -10.06 9.08 -8.00
N GLY A 50 -10.38 8.23 -7.02
CA GLY A 50 -11.75 7.88 -6.64
C GLY A 50 -12.55 9.11 -6.20
N CYS A 51 -11.96 9.95 -5.34
CA CYS A 51 -12.58 11.20 -4.90
C CYS A 51 -12.84 12.14 -6.09
N ALA A 52 -11.84 12.33 -6.96
CA ALA A 52 -11.94 13.21 -8.13
C ALA A 52 -12.99 12.73 -9.14
N ARG A 53 -13.21 11.41 -9.23
CA ARG A 53 -14.23 10.79 -10.09
C ARG A 53 -15.58 10.60 -9.41
N THR A 54 -15.71 11.02 -8.15
CA THR A 54 -16.92 10.84 -7.35
C THR A 54 -17.34 9.36 -7.27
N ASP A 55 -16.36 8.48 -7.05
CA ASP A 55 -16.57 7.06 -6.77
C ASP A 55 -16.45 6.79 -5.26
N PRO A 56 -17.55 6.97 -4.49
CA PRO A 56 -17.52 6.77 -3.04
C PRO A 56 -17.22 5.33 -2.67
N HIS A 57 -17.66 4.35 -3.47
CA HIS A 57 -17.43 2.95 -3.17
C HIS A 57 -15.94 2.57 -3.25
N LEU A 58 -15.19 3.13 -4.21
CA LEU A 58 -13.74 2.96 -4.25
C LEU A 58 -13.06 3.62 -3.05
N CYS A 59 -13.47 4.83 -2.67
CA CYS A 59 -12.91 5.55 -1.53
C CYS A 59 -13.13 4.78 -0.23
N ASP A 60 -14.38 4.41 0.07
CA ASP A 60 -14.77 3.64 1.26
C ASP A 60 -14.02 2.31 1.35
N PHE A 61 -13.83 1.63 0.21
CA PHE A 61 -13.08 0.38 0.15
C PHE A 61 -11.60 0.58 0.51
N LEU A 62 -10.96 1.64 0.00
CA LEU A 62 -9.55 1.91 0.30
C LEU A 62 -9.35 2.37 1.74
N GLU A 63 -10.23 3.20 2.27
CA GLU A 63 -10.21 3.68 3.66
C GLU A 63 -10.38 2.53 4.65
N SER A 64 -11.49 1.79 4.54
CA SER A 64 -11.87 0.76 5.52
C SER A 64 -11.00 -0.49 5.52
N ARG A 65 -10.33 -0.80 4.40
CA ARG A 65 -9.58 -2.05 4.24
C ARG A 65 -8.07 -1.88 4.26
N PHE A 66 -7.56 -0.70 3.94
CA PHE A 66 -6.12 -0.51 3.72
C PHE A 66 -5.55 0.70 4.45
N LEU A 67 -6.09 1.91 4.24
CA LEU A 67 -5.45 3.14 4.73
C LEU A 67 -5.36 3.18 6.27
N ASP A 68 -6.41 2.77 6.98
CA ASP A 68 -6.39 2.70 8.45
C ASP A 68 -5.35 1.70 8.98
N GLU A 69 -5.24 0.55 8.34
CA GLU A 69 -4.29 -0.49 8.74
C GLU A 69 -2.84 -0.09 8.42
N GLN A 70 -2.62 0.59 7.29
CA GLN A 70 -1.31 1.13 6.91
C GLN A 70 -0.79 2.16 7.92
N VAL A 71 -1.64 3.10 8.35
CA VAL A 71 -1.26 4.08 9.38
C VAL A 71 -0.90 3.41 10.70
N LYS A 72 -1.70 2.44 11.16
CA LYS A 72 -1.43 1.69 12.40
C LYS A 72 -0.12 0.90 12.31
N LEU A 73 0.14 0.24 11.17
CA LEU A 73 1.34 -0.55 10.96
C LEU A 73 2.60 0.33 10.99
N ILE A 74 2.61 1.43 10.22
CA ILE A 74 3.73 2.37 10.17
C ILE A 74 4.01 2.96 11.55
N GLN A 75 2.97 3.36 12.29
CA GLN A 75 3.13 3.87 13.66
C GLN A 75 3.75 2.83 14.58
N LYS A 76 3.23 1.59 14.58
CA LYS A 76 3.74 0.50 15.41
C LYS A 76 5.23 0.23 15.12
N MET A 77 5.61 0.23 13.86
CA MET A 77 6.99 0.00 13.44
C MET A 77 7.91 1.16 13.81
N ALA A 78 7.43 2.40 13.76
CA ALA A 78 8.22 3.57 14.15
C ALA A 78 8.45 3.67 15.67
N THR A 79 7.58 3.06 16.48
CA THR A 79 7.67 3.05 17.95
C THR A 79 8.37 1.81 18.52
N THR A 80 8.68 0.82 17.67
CA THR A 80 9.37 -0.43 18.06
C THR A 80 10.87 -0.24 17.87
#